data_AF-A0A6G9ARJ4-F1
#
_entry.id   AF-A0A6G9ARJ4-F1
#
_cell.length_a   1.000
_cell.length_b   1.000
_cell.length_c   1.000
_cell.angle_alpha   90.00
_cell.angle_beta   90.00
_cell.angle_gamma   90.00
#
_symmetry.space_group_name_H-M   'P 1'
#
loop_
_entity.id
_entity.type
_entity.pdbx_description
1 polymer ?
#
loop_
_entity_poly.entity_id
_entity_poly.type
_entity_poly.pdbx_seq_one_letter_code
_entity_poly.pdbx_strand_id
1 'polypeptide(L)'
;MEAQIAQELIQLANHDLAVRERLLQENKLSEGYNPDMEAIHRANVARLREIIGLIGWPTRSKVGEEASEAAWLIVQHAIGEALFMKSGYQLMLDVSDDINPQHLAYLYDRICFFTGKPQRYGTQYDKGKLYPVEDKVAVNRLRAEINLPVIPEQRLAEAIDAGNSADLHADADFREWRQKAGWLSE
;
A
#
# COMPACT_ATOMS: atom_id res chain seq x y z
N MET A 1 -9.36 19.60 18.23
CA MET A 1 -9.76 19.10 16.89
C MET A 1 -8.69 18.16 16.35
N GLU A 2 -7.47 18.62 16.11
CA GLU A 2 -6.37 17.79 15.59
C GLU A 2 -6.00 16.60 16.50
N ALA A 3 -5.95 16.80 17.82
CA ALA A 3 -5.73 15.70 18.77
C ALA A 3 -6.83 14.61 18.73
N GLN A 4 -8.07 14.99 18.40
CA GLN A 4 -9.17 14.03 18.28
C GLN A 4 -9.07 13.26 16.96
N ILE A 5 -8.70 13.94 15.86
CA ILE A 5 -8.43 13.30 14.57
C ILE A 5 -7.24 12.34 14.69
N ALA A 6 -6.17 12.73 15.38
CA ALA A 6 -5.00 11.89 15.62
C ALA A 6 -5.40 10.59 16.34
N GLN A 7 -6.13 10.71 17.45
CA GLN A 7 -6.61 9.56 18.21
C GLN A 7 -7.54 8.65 17.39
N GLU A 8 -8.38 9.25 16.55
CA GLU A 8 -9.29 8.52 15.65
C GLU A 8 -8.54 7.73 14.58
N LEU A 9 -7.55 8.34 13.90
CA LEU A 9 -6.73 7.65 12.89
C LEU A 9 -6.03 6.42 13.48
N ILE A 10 -5.45 6.58 14.67
CA ILE A 10 -4.81 5.50 15.41
C ILE A 10 -5.80 4.38 15.74
N GLN A 11 -7.03 4.72 16.16
CA GLN A 11 -8.07 3.72 16.44
C GLN A 11 -8.50 2.95 15.19
N LEU A 12 -8.67 3.62 14.05
CA LEU A 12 -9.02 2.99 12.78
C LEU A 12 -7.94 2.00 12.33
N ALA A 13 -6.67 2.40 12.41
CA ALA A 13 -5.54 1.54 12.08
C ALA A 13 -5.40 0.35 13.05
N ASN A 14 -5.57 0.57 14.35
CA ASN A 14 -5.53 -0.51 15.34
C ASN A 14 -6.67 -1.51 15.16
N HIS A 15 -7.87 -1.04 14.81
CA HIS A 15 -9.01 -1.92 14.52
C HIS A 15 -8.77 -2.79 13.28
N ASP A 16 -8.25 -2.19 12.20
CA ASP A 16 -7.81 -2.90 10.99
C ASP A 16 -6.83 -4.03 11.33
N LEU A 17 -5.73 -3.69 12.03
CA LEU A 17 -4.72 -4.67 12.41
C LEU A 17 -5.26 -5.76 13.33
N ALA A 18 -6.14 -5.43 14.27
CA ALA A 18 -6.78 -6.40 15.16
C ALA A 18 -7.69 -7.38 14.41
N VAL A 19 -8.45 -6.91 13.42
CA VAL A 19 -9.29 -7.77 12.57
C VAL A 19 -8.40 -8.66 11.70
N ARG A 20 -7.33 -8.10 11.13
CA ARG A 20 -6.36 -8.87 10.34
C ARG A 20 -5.72 -9.99 11.16
N GLU A 21 -5.28 -9.69 12.38
CA GLU A 21 -4.68 -10.67 13.29
C GLU A 21 -5.67 -11.79 13.64
N ARG A 22 -6.92 -11.43 13.98
CA ARG A 22 -7.98 -12.42 14.24
C ARG A 22 -8.20 -13.33 13.03
N LEU A 23 -8.34 -12.78 11.82
CA LEU A 23 -8.57 -13.56 10.61
C LEU A 23 -7.36 -14.44 10.24
N LEU A 24 -6.14 -13.99 10.55
CA LEU A 24 -4.93 -14.79 10.39
C LEU A 24 -4.97 -16.01 11.31
N GLN A 25 -5.31 -15.83 12.59
CA GLN A 25 -5.44 -16.92 13.57
C GLN A 25 -6.55 -17.92 13.19
N GLU A 26 -7.61 -17.42 12.56
CA GLU A 26 -8.70 -18.24 12.02
C GLU A 26 -8.38 -18.90 10.67
N ASN A 27 -7.18 -18.67 10.10
CA ASN A 27 -6.76 -19.12 8.76
C ASN A 27 -7.68 -18.65 7.62
N LYS A 28 -8.26 -17.46 7.74
CA LYS A 28 -9.23 -16.89 6.77
C LYS A 28 -8.63 -15.92 5.76
N LEU A 29 -7.30 -15.83 5.70
CA LEU A 29 -6.56 -14.93 4.79
C LEU A 29 -5.86 -15.67 3.62
N SER A 30 -6.12 -16.96 3.44
CA SER A 30 -5.46 -17.78 2.42
C SER A 30 -6.05 -17.64 1.02
N GLU A 31 -7.32 -17.24 0.90
CA GLU A 31 -8.05 -17.23 -0.38
C GLU A 31 -8.71 -15.88 -0.62
N GLY A 32 -8.29 -15.22 -1.70
CA GLY A 32 -8.88 -13.96 -2.16
C GLY A 32 -8.83 -12.83 -1.12
N TYR A 33 -9.71 -11.85 -1.32
CA TYR A 33 -9.89 -10.75 -0.37
C TYR A 33 -11.01 -11.09 0.60
N ASN A 34 -10.66 -11.31 1.87
CA ASN A 34 -11.63 -11.66 2.89
C ASN A 34 -12.70 -10.55 3.06
N PRO A 35 -14.01 -10.88 3.01
CA PRO A 35 -15.09 -9.88 3.11
C PRO A 35 -15.08 -9.05 4.40
N ASP A 36 -14.67 -9.62 5.54
CA ASP A 36 -14.57 -8.88 6.80
C ASP A 36 -13.44 -7.83 6.70
N MET A 37 -12.28 -8.19 6.12
CA MET A 37 -11.21 -7.21 5.89
C MET A 37 -11.62 -6.15 4.88
N GLU A 38 -12.30 -6.55 3.80
CA GLU A 38 -12.78 -5.60 2.80
C GLU A 38 -13.75 -4.58 3.40
N ALA A 39 -14.68 -5.03 4.25
CA ALA A 39 -15.60 -4.15 4.95
C ALA A 39 -14.87 -3.13 5.84
N ILE A 40 -13.87 -3.57 6.61
CA ILE A 40 -13.07 -2.67 7.46
C ILE A 40 -12.26 -1.68 6.63
N HIS A 41 -11.57 -2.14 5.58
CA HIS A 41 -10.79 -1.23 4.73
C HIS A 41 -11.70 -0.20 4.05
N ARG A 42 -12.88 -0.58 3.56
CA ARG A 42 -13.84 0.37 2.96
C ARG A 42 -14.37 1.39 3.98
N ALA A 43 -14.67 0.96 5.21
CA ALA A 43 -15.07 1.87 6.28
C ALA A 43 -13.94 2.86 6.63
N ASN A 44 -12.70 2.38 6.74
CA ASN A 44 -11.53 3.22 6.99
C ASN A 44 -11.29 4.22 5.85
N VAL A 45 -11.43 3.79 4.59
CA VAL A 45 -11.33 4.67 3.42
C VAL A 45 -12.38 5.77 3.46
N ALA A 46 -13.63 5.42 3.74
CA ALA A 46 -14.72 6.40 3.85
C ALA A 46 -14.39 7.45 4.91
N ARG A 47 -13.93 7.03 6.08
CA ARG A 47 -13.60 7.95 7.16
C ARG A 47 -12.34 8.79 6.89
N LEU A 48 -11.30 8.18 6.34
CA LEU A 48 -10.08 8.92 5.99
C LEU A 48 -10.33 9.96 4.89
N ARG A 49 -11.25 9.68 3.94
CA ARG A 49 -11.66 10.66 2.93
C ARG A 49 -12.27 11.92 3.55
N GLU A 50 -13.10 11.77 4.58
CA GLU A 50 -13.68 12.90 5.32
C GLU A 50 -12.60 13.68 6.07
N ILE A 51 -11.67 12.98 6.75
CA ILE A 51 -10.54 13.60 7.46
C ILE A 51 -9.68 14.41 6.48
N ILE A 52 -9.34 13.82 5.32
CA ILE A 52 -8.58 14.52 4.26
C ILE A 52 -9.33 15.75 3.77
N GLY A 53 -10.65 15.68 3.62
CA GLY A 53 -11.48 16.83 3.24
C GLY A 53 -11.46 17.98 4.27
N LEU A 54 -11.20 17.68 5.54
CA LEU A 54 -11.16 18.67 6.62
C LEU A 54 -9.78 19.31 6.81
N ILE A 55 -8.71 18.50 6.77
CA ILE A 55 -7.36 18.96 7.15
C ILE A 55 -6.31 18.77 6.05
N GLY A 56 -6.69 18.31 4.86
CA GLY A 56 -5.75 17.81 3.85
C GLY A 56 -5.10 16.49 4.30
N TRP A 57 -3.97 16.12 3.70
CA TRP A 57 -3.26 14.92 4.15
C TRP A 57 -2.85 15.04 5.64
N PRO A 58 -3.08 14.00 6.48
CA PRO A 58 -2.66 13.98 7.88
C PRO A 58 -1.13 13.84 7.99
N THR A 59 -0.42 14.97 7.96
CA THR A 59 1.04 15.02 8.08
C THR A 59 1.50 14.98 9.54
N ARG A 60 2.80 14.76 9.77
CA ARG A 60 3.37 14.68 11.12
C ARG A 60 3.15 15.95 11.91
N SER A 61 3.31 17.12 11.29
CA SER A 61 3.09 18.41 11.95
C SER A 61 1.64 18.65 12.39
N LYS A 62 0.64 18.04 11.72
CA LYS A 62 -0.78 18.23 12.03
C LYS A 62 -1.31 17.27 13.08
N VAL A 63 -0.93 16.00 13.00
CA VAL A 63 -1.55 14.93 13.80
C VAL A 63 -0.54 14.12 14.62
N GLY A 64 0.76 14.42 14.52
CA GLY A 64 1.83 13.62 15.11
C GLY A 64 2.25 12.45 14.23
N GLU A 65 3.41 11.86 14.53
CA GLU A 65 3.99 10.75 13.76
C GLU A 65 3.02 9.57 13.66
N GLU A 66 2.62 9.01 14.80
CA GLU A 66 1.80 7.79 14.88
C GLU A 66 0.50 7.88 14.07
N ALA A 67 -0.20 9.00 14.15
CA ALA A 67 -1.44 9.21 13.41
C ALA A 67 -1.19 9.43 11.90
N SER A 68 -0.06 10.04 11.52
CA SER A 68 0.35 10.16 10.12
C SER A 68 0.68 8.78 9.52
N GLU A 69 1.35 7.92 10.29
CA GLU A 69 1.59 6.52 9.91
C GLU A 69 0.28 5.72 9.80
N ALA A 70 -0.65 5.93 10.73
CA ALA A 70 -1.98 5.31 10.69
C ALA A 70 -2.78 5.71 9.43
N ALA A 71 -2.74 7.00 9.03
CA ALA A 71 -3.36 7.46 7.80
C ALA A 71 -2.74 6.78 6.56
N TRP A 72 -1.41 6.64 6.51
CA TRP A 72 -0.75 5.88 5.45
C TRP A 72 -1.17 4.41 5.43
N LEU A 73 -1.24 3.74 6.59
CA LEU A 73 -1.62 2.32 6.68
C LEU A 73 -3.01 2.09 6.07
N ILE A 74 -3.97 2.96 6.39
CA ILE A 74 -5.32 2.90 5.81
C ILE A 74 -5.28 2.99 4.29
N VAL A 75 -4.49 3.91 3.71
CA VAL A 75 -4.31 3.99 2.25
C VAL A 75 -3.60 2.76 1.70
N GLN A 76 -2.58 2.26 2.39
CA GLN A 76 -1.82 1.08 2.01
C GLN A 76 -2.71 -0.18 1.94
N HIS A 77 -3.75 -0.24 2.76
CA HIS A 77 -4.73 -1.33 2.83
C HIS A 77 -5.93 -1.16 1.90
N ALA A 78 -6.14 0.03 1.31
CA ALA A 78 -7.27 0.36 0.43
C ALA A 78 -7.19 -0.28 -0.96
N ILE A 79 -6.83 -1.56 -1.05
CA ILE A 79 -6.56 -2.28 -2.31
C ILE A 79 -7.83 -2.49 -3.15
N GLY A 80 -9.02 -2.44 -2.55
CA GLY A 80 -10.30 -2.46 -3.26
C GLY A 80 -10.76 -1.10 -3.80
N GLU A 81 -9.99 -0.03 -3.57
CA GLU A 81 -10.34 1.37 -3.85
C GLU A 81 -9.19 2.04 -4.63
N ALA A 82 -8.90 1.55 -5.84
CA ALA A 82 -7.70 1.94 -6.59
C ALA A 82 -7.54 3.46 -6.79
N LEU A 83 -8.65 4.16 -7.09
CA LEU A 83 -8.64 5.62 -7.27
C LEU A 83 -8.25 6.34 -5.98
N PHE A 84 -8.71 5.86 -4.83
CA PHE A 84 -8.38 6.43 -3.53
C PHE A 84 -6.90 6.20 -3.18
N MET A 85 -6.35 5.02 -3.45
CA MET A 85 -4.92 4.78 -3.22
C MET A 85 -4.05 5.67 -4.11
N LYS A 86 -4.40 5.81 -5.40
CA LYS A 86 -3.69 6.68 -6.35
C LYS A 86 -3.77 8.16 -5.94
N SER A 87 -4.93 8.64 -5.51
CA SER A 87 -5.08 10.02 -5.05
C SER A 87 -4.38 10.26 -3.71
N GLY A 88 -4.42 9.31 -2.78
CA GLY A 88 -3.67 9.36 -1.53
C GLY A 88 -2.16 9.46 -1.78
N TYR A 89 -1.63 8.66 -2.71
CA TYR A 89 -0.23 8.76 -3.13
C TYR A 89 0.12 10.15 -3.68
N GLN A 90 -0.73 10.74 -4.52
CA GLN A 90 -0.49 12.09 -5.05
C GLN A 90 -0.52 13.16 -3.94
N LEU A 91 -1.48 13.09 -3.02
CA LEU A 91 -1.54 14.00 -1.87
C LEU A 91 -0.30 13.89 -0.98
N MET A 92 0.24 12.68 -0.80
CA MET A 92 1.47 12.45 -0.04
C MET A 92 2.71 13.02 -0.75
N LEU A 93 2.76 13.02 -2.08
CA LEU A 93 3.85 13.66 -2.83
C LEU A 93 3.89 15.17 -2.56
N ASP A 94 2.73 15.81 -2.49
CA ASP A 94 2.60 17.26 -2.27
C ASP A 94 3.07 17.70 -0.87
N VAL A 95 3.20 16.77 0.08
CA VAL A 95 3.63 17.00 1.48
C VAL A 95 4.82 16.11 1.88
N SER A 96 5.63 15.71 0.90
CA SER A 96 6.69 14.69 1.07
C SER A 96 7.75 15.01 2.12
N ASP A 97 7.90 16.28 2.51
CA ASP A 97 8.79 16.76 3.56
C ASP A 97 8.27 16.55 4.99
N ASP A 98 6.97 16.30 5.16
CA ASP A 98 6.29 16.19 6.46
C ASP A 98 5.64 14.80 6.67
N ILE A 99 6.18 13.78 5.99
CA ILE A 99 5.78 12.38 6.10
C ILE A 99 7.00 11.45 6.07
N ASN A 100 6.80 10.16 6.33
CA ASN A 100 7.85 9.16 6.17
C ASN A 100 8.06 8.84 4.66
N PRO A 101 9.25 9.07 4.07
CA PRO A 101 9.49 8.80 2.66
C PRO A 101 9.38 7.31 2.28
N GLN A 102 9.55 6.40 3.25
CA GLN A 102 9.35 4.97 3.01
C GLN A 102 7.90 4.65 2.65
N HIS A 103 6.95 5.39 3.21
CA HIS A 103 5.53 5.21 2.95
C HIS A 103 5.16 5.50 1.48
N LEU A 104 5.82 6.49 0.87
CA LEU A 104 5.71 6.77 -0.56
C LEU A 104 6.26 5.61 -1.40
N ALA A 105 7.41 5.05 -1.03
CA ALA A 105 8.02 3.91 -1.73
C ALA A 105 7.10 2.68 -1.72
N TYR A 106 6.52 2.37 -0.56
CA TYR A 106 5.58 1.25 -0.41
C TYR A 106 4.30 1.45 -1.24
N LEU A 107 3.72 2.66 -1.26
CA LEU A 107 2.54 2.93 -2.06
C LEU A 107 2.83 2.91 -3.56
N TYR A 108 3.95 3.49 -4.00
CA TYR A 108 4.36 3.44 -5.41
C TYR A 108 4.45 1.99 -5.89
N ASP A 109 5.17 1.16 -5.15
CA ASP A 109 5.34 -0.24 -5.51
C ASP A 109 4.01 -1.00 -5.43
N ARG A 110 3.13 -0.70 -4.47
CA ARG A 110 1.78 -1.30 -4.38
C ARG A 110 0.93 -0.96 -5.59
N ILE A 111 0.98 0.28 -6.05
CA ILE A 111 0.29 0.73 -7.27
C ILE A 111 0.88 0.00 -8.49
N CYS A 112 2.20 -0.12 -8.59
CA CYS A 112 2.84 -0.89 -9.66
C CYS A 112 2.38 -2.35 -9.65
N PHE A 113 2.38 -2.98 -8.47
CA PHE A 113 1.91 -4.34 -8.29
C PHE A 113 0.49 -4.53 -8.83
N PHE A 114 -0.49 -3.76 -8.36
CA PHE A 114 -1.86 -3.95 -8.84
C PHE A 114 -2.08 -3.49 -10.28
N THR A 115 -1.23 -2.61 -10.82
CA THR A 115 -1.29 -2.26 -12.26
C THR A 115 -0.49 -3.21 -13.15
N GLY A 116 0.10 -4.27 -12.59
CA GLY A 116 0.84 -5.27 -13.35
C GLY A 116 2.17 -4.78 -13.89
N LYS A 117 2.80 -3.80 -13.22
CA LYS A 117 4.04 -3.14 -13.64
C LYS A 117 5.20 -3.48 -12.69
N PRO A 118 6.44 -3.51 -13.17
CA PRO A 118 7.59 -3.68 -12.29
C PRO A 118 7.62 -2.56 -11.24
N GLN A 119 8.07 -2.89 -10.04
CA GLN A 119 8.13 -1.98 -8.91
C GLN A 119 9.51 -1.31 -8.79
N ARG A 120 9.62 -0.18 -8.11
CA ARG A 120 10.88 0.59 -8.02
C ARG A 120 11.71 0.23 -6.80
N TYR A 121 11.08 0.05 -5.64
CA TYR A 121 11.78 -0.11 -4.37
C TYR A 121 11.82 -1.55 -3.88
N GLY A 122 11.09 -2.48 -4.50
CA GLY A 122 11.15 -3.90 -4.14
C GLY A 122 10.44 -4.25 -2.83
N THR A 123 9.36 -3.54 -2.50
CA THR A 123 8.57 -3.76 -1.27
C THR A 123 7.51 -4.87 -1.41
N GLN A 124 7.13 -5.23 -2.63
CA GLN A 124 6.06 -6.17 -2.95
C GLN A 124 6.60 -7.56 -3.27
N TYR A 125 5.89 -8.57 -2.78
CA TYR A 125 6.17 -9.97 -2.99
C TYR A 125 4.91 -10.65 -3.50
N ASP A 126 5.09 -11.63 -4.39
CA ASP A 126 4.03 -12.52 -4.85
C ASP A 126 4.45 -13.97 -4.67
N LYS A 127 3.56 -14.78 -4.09
CA LYS A 127 3.79 -16.21 -3.81
C LYS A 127 5.16 -16.49 -3.16
N GLY A 128 5.58 -15.61 -2.24
CA GLY A 128 6.83 -15.72 -1.49
C GLY A 128 8.10 -15.28 -2.23
N LYS A 129 7.98 -14.82 -3.48
CA LYS A 129 9.09 -14.30 -4.29
C LYS A 129 8.99 -12.78 -4.46
N LEU A 130 10.13 -12.13 -4.63
CA LEU A 130 10.17 -10.70 -4.90
C LEU A 130 9.47 -10.43 -6.25
N TYR A 131 8.51 -9.52 -6.25
CA TYR A 131 7.84 -9.10 -7.47
C TYR A 131 8.80 -8.31 -8.37
N PRO A 132 8.70 -8.34 -9.72
CA PRO A 132 9.73 -7.82 -10.59
C PRO A 132 10.04 -6.34 -10.31
N VAL A 133 11.33 -5.99 -10.29
CA VAL A 133 11.80 -4.61 -10.08
C VAL A 133 12.21 -3.95 -11.40
N GLU A 134 12.04 -2.64 -11.50
CA GLU A 134 12.42 -1.83 -12.68
C GLU A 134 13.92 -2.00 -13.01
N ASP A 135 14.78 -1.98 -11.98
CA ASP A 135 16.22 -2.09 -12.12
C ASP A 135 16.84 -2.77 -10.89
N LYS A 136 17.35 -4.00 -11.08
CA LYS A 136 17.98 -4.81 -10.02
C LYS A 136 19.30 -4.22 -9.51
N VAL A 137 19.97 -3.37 -10.28
CA VAL A 137 21.22 -2.69 -9.88
C VAL A 137 20.89 -1.43 -9.08
N ALA A 138 19.89 -0.67 -9.49
CA ALA A 138 19.52 0.59 -8.82
C ALA A 138 18.72 0.41 -7.54
N VAL A 139 17.94 -0.67 -7.39
CA VAL A 139 16.98 -0.84 -6.28
C VAL A 139 17.60 -0.65 -4.89
N ASN A 140 18.78 -1.22 -4.63
CA ASN A 140 19.42 -1.08 -3.31
C ASN A 140 19.99 0.33 -3.06
N ARG A 141 20.39 1.04 -4.12
CA ARG A 141 20.78 2.46 -4.01
C ARG A 141 19.57 3.32 -3.65
N LEU A 142 18.45 3.14 -4.36
CA LEU A 142 17.20 3.86 -4.10
C LEU A 142 16.65 3.58 -2.69
N ARG A 143 16.77 2.33 -2.22
CA ARG A 143 16.39 1.94 -0.85
C ARG A 143 17.26 2.63 0.19
N ALA A 144 18.57 2.70 -0.02
CA ALA A 144 19.49 3.37 0.89
C ALA A 144 19.19 4.88 1.03
N GLU A 145 18.81 5.56 -0.06
CA GLU A 145 18.45 6.99 -0.05
C GLU A 145 17.28 7.32 0.91
N ILE A 146 16.41 6.35 1.18
CA ILE A 146 15.24 6.50 2.07
C ILE A 146 15.30 5.60 3.31
N ASN A 147 16.49 5.10 3.64
CA ASN A 147 16.74 4.25 4.82
C ASN A 147 15.96 2.91 4.82
N LEU A 148 15.63 2.36 3.66
CA LEU A 148 15.12 0.99 3.55
C LEU A 148 16.28 -0.02 3.58
N PRO A 149 16.12 -1.18 4.26
CA PRO A 149 17.14 -2.23 4.29
C PRO A 149 17.43 -2.74 2.88
N VAL A 150 18.69 -3.07 2.56
CA VAL A 150 19.02 -3.65 1.25
C VAL A 150 18.34 -5.01 1.04
N ILE A 151 17.97 -5.29 -0.21
CA ILE A 151 17.50 -6.61 -0.63
C ILE A 151 18.73 -7.47 -0.95
N PRO A 152 18.89 -8.66 -0.36
CA PRO A 152 20.00 -9.56 -0.67
C PRO A 152 20.05 -9.92 -2.16
N GLU A 153 21.25 -10.04 -2.72
CA GLU A 153 21.45 -10.40 -4.14
C GLU A 153 20.74 -11.69 -4.53
N GLN A 154 20.72 -12.68 -3.63
CA GLN A 154 19.98 -13.93 -3.84
C GLN A 154 18.49 -13.69 -4.08
N ARG A 155 17.85 -12.81 -3.29
CA ARG A 155 16.43 -12.47 -3.46
C ARG A 155 16.17 -11.71 -4.76
N LEU A 156 17.11 -10.88 -5.21
CA LEU A 156 17.03 -10.19 -6.49
C LEU A 156 17.19 -11.15 -7.68
N ALA A 157 18.07 -12.16 -7.54
CA ALA A 157 18.26 -13.21 -8.54
C ALA A 157 17.01 -14.10 -8.67
N GLU A 158 16.36 -14.41 -7.54
CA GLU A 158 15.15 -15.24 -7.46
C GLU A 158 13.84 -14.47 -7.69
N ALA A 159 13.92 -13.16 -7.97
CA ALA A 159 12.75 -12.34 -8.29
C ALA A 159 12.00 -12.92 -9.49
N ILE A 160 10.68 -12.70 -9.52
CA ILE A 160 9.83 -13.09 -10.64
C ILE A 160 10.41 -12.48 -11.93
N ASP A 161 10.42 -13.27 -13.01
CA ASP A 161 10.83 -12.77 -14.32
C ASP A 161 9.70 -11.95 -14.92
N ALA A 162 9.99 -10.70 -15.26
CA ALA A 162 9.03 -9.81 -15.90
C ALA A 162 8.73 -10.23 -17.36
N GLY A 163 9.70 -10.89 -18.02
CA GLY A 163 9.65 -11.11 -19.46
C GLY A 163 9.35 -9.82 -20.23
N ASN A 164 8.57 -9.94 -21.32
CA ASN A 164 8.07 -8.82 -22.11
C ASN A 164 6.56 -8.60 -21.94
N SER A 165 5.99 -8.98 -20.80
CA SER A 165 4.54 -8.86 -20.59
C SER A 165 4.13 -7.41 -20.29
N ALA A 166 3.04 -6.96 -20.90
CA ALA A 166 2.43 -5.67 -20.58
C ALA A 166 1.68 -5.69 -19.22
N ASP A 167 1.27 -6.87 -18.76
CA ASP A 167 0.69 -7.12 -17.45
C ASP A 167 1.38 -8.33 -16.82
N LEU A 168 2.05 -8.11 -15.70
CA LEU A 168 2.82 -9.13 -15.00
C LEU A 168 1.96 -10.15 -14.23
N HIS A 169 0.64 -9.96 -14.19
CA HIS A 169 -0.29 -10.93 -13.60
C HIS A 169 -1.01 -11.73 -14.68
N ALA A 170 -0.87 -13.05 -14.63
CA ALA A 170 -1.49 -13.97 -15.59
C ALA A 170 -2.85 -14.54 -15.12
N ASP A 171 -3.20 -14.37 -13.84
CA ASP A 171 -4.39 -14.96 -13.24
C ASP A 171 -5.67 -14.20 -13.65
N ALA A 172 -6.64 -14.93 -14.22
CA ALA A 172 -7.86 -14.36 -14.78
C ALA A 172 -8.79 -13.80 -13.69
N ASP A 173 -8.95 -14.51 -12.58
CA ASP A 173 -9.80 -14.09 -11.46
C ASP A 173 -9.23 -12.83 -10.80
N PHE A 174 -7.91 -12.77 -10.64
CA PHE A 174 -7.23 -11.58 -10.13
C PHE A 174 -7.32 -10.40 -11.11
N ARG A 175 -7.28 -10.65 -12.43
CA ARG A 175 -7.52 -9.60 -13.44
C ARG A 175 -8.95 -9.06 -13.33
N GLU A 176 -9.95 -9.92 -13.22
CA GLU A 176 -11.35 -9.50 -13.04
C GLU A 176 -11.54 -8.69 -11.76
N TRP A 177 -10.95 -9.14 -10.65
CA TRP A 177 -10.97 -8.40 -9.39
C TRP A 177 -10.30 -7.03 -9.53
N ARG A 178 -9.14 -6.95 -10.19
CA ARG A 178 -8.44 -5.68 -10.45
C ARG A 178 -9.26 -4.71 -11.30
N GLN A 179 -10.03 -5.20 -12.27
CA GLN A 179 -10.99 -4.38 -13.02
C GLN A 179 -12.09 -3.84 -12.10
N LYS A 180 -12.73 -4.70 -11.30
CA LYS A 180 -13.78 -4.28 -10.35
C LYS A 180 -13.28 -3.27 -9.31
N ALA A 181 -12.04 -3.41 -8.85
CA ALA A 181 -11.41 -2.50 -7.90
C ALA A 181 -10.87 -1.19 -8.54
N GLY A 182 -10.92 -1.05 -9.87
CA GLY A 182 -10.51 0.15 -10.61
C GLY A 182 -8.99 0.26 -10.88
N TRP A 183 -8.25 -0.85 -10.77
CA TRP A 183 -6.82 -0.88 -11.08
C TRP A 183 -6.53 -0.85 -12.57
N LEU A 184 -7.37 -1.54 -13.35
CA LEU A 184 -7.31 -1.61 -14.79
C LEU A 184 -8.45 -0.78 -15.38
N SER A 185 -8.16 0.00 -16.42
CA SER A 185 -9.17 0.61 -17.27
C SER A 185 -9.85 -0.49 -18.10
N GLU A 186 -11.16 -0.36 -18.34
CA GLU A 186 -11.88 -1.20 -19.32
C GLU A 186 -11.30 -1.07 -20.73
#